data_AF-A0A4P9VZ52-F1
#
_entry.id   AF-A0A4P9VZ52-F1
#
_cell.length_a   1.000
_cell.length_b   1.000
_cell.length_c   1.000
_cell.angle_alpha   90.00
_cell.angle_beta   90.00
_cell.angle_gamma   90.00
#
_symmetry.space_group_name_H-M   'P 1'
#
loop_
_entity.id
_entity.type
_entity.pdbx_description
1 polymer ?
#
loop_
_entity_poly.entity_id
_entity_poly.type
_entity_poly.pdbx_seq_one_letter_code
_entity_poly.pdbx_strand_id
1 'polypeptide(L)'
;HFRPLIKNAKVLFNGDLQGAEAAELVASGQIDAAVFGRPFIANPDLPHRILNGLPLAGLDWQTLYGAQGGAKFEDWAKGYTDYPVYKA
;
A
#
# COMPACT_ATOMS: atom_id res chain seq x y z
N HIS A 1 -12.13 4.55 18.18
CA HIS A 1 -13.44 5.23 18.22
C HIS A 1 -14.58 4.42 17.60
N PHE A 2 -14.45 3.88 16.38
CA PHE A 2 -15.55 3.15 15.72
C PHE A 2 -15.73 1.68 16.14
N ARG A 3 -14.70 1.05 16.72
CA ARG A 3 -14.72 -0.38 17.05
C ARG A 3 -15.94 -0.81 17.92
N PRO A 4 -16.34 -0.09 18.98
CA PRO A 4 -17.52 -0.47 19.77
C PRO A 4 -18.85 -0.37 19.02
N LEU A 5 -18.89 0.38 17.91
CA LEU A 5 -20.10 0.60 17.11
C LEU A 5 -20.30 -0.52 16.07
N ILE A 6 -19.25 -1.24 15.68
CA ILE A 6 -19.26 -2.26 14.64
C ILE A 6 -19.26 -3.65 15.27
N LYS A 7 -20.43 -4.28 15.34
CA LYS A 7 -20.65 -5.54 16.09
C LYS A 7 -20.51 -6.81 15.25
N ASN A 8 -20.88 -6.76 13.97
CA ASN A 8 -21.04 -7.94 13.12
C ASN A 8 -20.22 -7.86 11.82
N ALA A 9 -19.20 -6.99 11.77
CA ALA A 9 -18.37 -6.82 10.59
C ALA A 9 -16.90 -6.64 10.98
N LYS A 10 -16.03 -7.00 10.04
CA LYS A 10 -14.59 -6.74 10.15
C LYS A 10 -14.30 -5.27 9.89
N VAL A 11 -13.38 -4.72 10.66
CA VAL A 11 -12.93 -3.33 10.56
C VAL A 11 -11.62 -3.31 9.81
N LEU A 12 -11.67 -2.83 8.57
CA LEU A 12 -10.48 -2.59 7.76
C LEU A 12 -10.16 -1.10 7.81
N PHE A 13 -8.89 -0.75 7.99
CA PHE A 13 -8.48 0.66 8.10
C PHE A 13 -7.40 1.01 7.07
N ASN A 14 -7.64 2.11 6.35
CA ASN A 14 -6.68 2.76 5.49
C ASN A 14 -6.42 4.17 6.06
N GLY A 15 -5.16 4.55 6.24
CA GLY A 15 -4.83 5.82 6.86
C GLY A 15 -3.33 6.08 6.96
N ASP A 16 -2.62 5.92 5.83
CA ASP A 16 -1.17 6.15 5.72
C ASP A 16 -0.30 5.40 6.75
N LEU A 17 -0.75 4.20 7.12
CA LEU A 17 -0.08 3.38 8.12
C LEU A 17 1.30 2.92 7.64
N GLN A 18 2.24 2.88 8.57
CA GLN A 18 3.45 2.08 8.46
C GLN A 18 3.18 0.63 8.90
N GLY A 19 4.06 -0.30 8.50
CA GLY A 19 3.90 -1.73 8.84
C GLY A 19 3.84 -1.99 10.34
N ALA A 20 4.67 -1.31 11.13
CA ALA A 20 4.68 -1.44 12.59
C ALA A 20 3.41 -0.88 13.24
N GLU A 21 2.95 0.30 12.80
CA GLU A 21 1.70 0.91 13.28
C GLU A 21 0.49 0.02 12.96
N ALA A 22 0.45 -0.55 11.75
CA ALA A 22 -0.58 -1.51 11.36
C ALA A 22 -0.58 -2.75 12.26
N ALA A 23 0.60 -3.29 12.58
CA ALA A 23 0.72 -4.44 13.46
C ALA A 23 0.20 -4.12 14.88
N GLU A 24 0.50 -2.94 15.41
CA GLU A 24 0.01 -2.50 16.72
C GLU A 24 -1.52 -2.38 16.75
N LEU A 25 -2.13 -1.75 15.75
CA LEU A 25 -3.60 -1.58 15.68
C LEU A 25 -4.35 -2.91 15.57
N VAL A 26 -3.78 -3.88 14.86
CA VAL A 26 -4.31 -5.25 14.78
C VAL A 26 -4.15 -5.95 16.13
N ALA A 27 -2.96 -5.88 16.74
CA ALA A 27 -2.69 -6.50 18.04
C ALA A 27 -3.57 -5.93 19.17
N SER A 28 -3.88 -4.63 19.13
CA SER A 28 -4.75 -3.98 20.10
C SER A 28 -6.25 -4.22 19.83
N GLY A 29 -6.61 -4.96 18.77
CA GLY A 29 -8.00 -5.25 18.39
C GLY A 29 -8.80 -4.04 17.90
N GLN A 30 -8.12 -2.93 17.56
CA GLN A 30 -8.78 -1.71 17.06
C GLN A 30 -9.26 -1.89 15.63
N ILE A 31 -8.52 -2.66 14.83
CA ILE A 31 -8.84 -3.03 13.46
C ILE A 31 -8.62 -4.54 13.29
N ASP A 32 -9.31 -5.16 12.33
CA ASP A 32 -9.09 -6.56 11.96
C ASP A 32 -8.02 -6.71 10.86
N ALA A 33 -7.82 -5.69 10.03
CA ALA A 33 -6.74 -5.63 9.04
C ALA A 33 -6.42 -4.19 8.61
N ALA A 34 -5.18 -3.96 8.21
CA ALA A 34 -4.73 -2.73 7.59
C ALA A 34 -4.85 -2.81 6.06
N VAL A 35 -5.13 -1.67 5.43
CA VAL A 35 -5.24 -1.52 3.98
C VAL A 35 -4.23 -0.49 3.51
N PHE A 36 -3.41 -0.87 2.52
CA PHE A 36 -2.36 -0.01 1.98
C PHE A 36 -2.68 0.33 0.52
N GLY A 37 -2.75 1.62 0.20
CA GLY A 37 -2.95 2.11 -1.16
C GLY A 37 -1.62 2.45 -1.84
N ARG A 38 -1.17 3.70 -1.68
CA ARG A 38 0.06 4.24 -2.29
C ARG A 38 1.30 3.35 -2.12
N PRO A 39 1.57 2.75 -0.93
CA PRO A 39 2.70 1.84 -0.80
C PRO A 39 2.61 0.62 -1.71
N PHE A 40 1.41 0.08 -1.93
CA PHE A 40 1.20 -1.11 -2.76
C PHE A 40 1.35 -0.79 -4.26
N ILE A 41 1.02 0.42 -4.69
CA ILE A 41 1.25 0.86 -6.08
C ILE A 41 2.74 0.76 -6.43
N ALA A 42 3.62 1.29 -5.57
CA ALA A 42 5.05 1.34 -5.82
C ALA A 42 5.82 0.06 -5.44
N ASN A 43 5.17 -0.87 -4.72
CA ASN A 43 5.81 -2.05 -4.15
C ASN A 43 4.92 -3.29 -4.42
N PRO A 44 5.08 -3.98 -5.56
CA PRO A 44 4.26 -5.15 -5.88
C PRO A 44 4.44 -6.30 -4.87
N ASP A 45 5.56 -6.29 -4.13
CA ASP A 45 5.94 -7.22 -3.08
C ASP A 45 5.76 -6.62 -1.66
N LEU A 46 4.89 -5.61 -1.49
CA LEU A 46 4.69 -4.92 -0.21
C LEU A 46 4.53 -5.86 1.00
N PRO A 47 3.75 -6.96 0.95
CA PRO A 47 3.64 -7.86 2.10
C PRO A 47 4.98 -8.48 2.52
N HIS A 48 5.83 -8.85 1.56
CA HIS A 48 7.17 -9.37 1.83
C HIS A 48 8.05 -8.32 2.48
N ARG A 49 7.98 -7.08 2.02
CA ARG A 49 8.75 -5.97 2.59
C ARG A 49 8.32 -5.64 4.02
N ILE A 50 7.02 -5.55 4.28
CA ILE A 50 6.49 -5.31 5.63
C ILE A 50 6.93 -6.45 6.57
N LEU A 51 6.76 -7.71 6.15
CA LEU A 51 7.10 -8.88 6.98
C LEU A 51 8.58 -8.91 7.39
N ASN A 52 9.48 -8.50 6.48
CA ASN A 52 10.92 -8.56 6.70
C ASN A 52 11.56 -7.22 7.07
N GLY A 53 10.75 -6.16 7.26
CA GLY A 53 11.25 -4.82 7.56
C GLY A 53 12.11 -4.21 6.43
N LEU A 54 11.82 -4.54 5.17
CA LEU A 54 12.59 -4.08 4.01
C LEU A 54 12.17 -2.67 3.57
N PRO A 55 13.09 -1.89 2.96
CA PRO A 55 12.77 -0.55 2.45
C PRO A 55 11.67 -0.55 1.38
N LEU A 56 10.75 0.40 1.50
CA LEU A 56 9.71 0.64 0.50
C LEU A 56 10.22 1.57 -0.60
N ALA A 57 9.93 1.25 -1.85
CA ALA A 57 10.09 2.15 -2.98
C ALA A 57 9.10 3.33 -2.86
N GLY A 58 9.56 4.51 -3.30
CA GLY A 58 8.74 5.71 -3.38
C GLY A 58 7.78 5.67 -4.57
N LEU A 59 6.61 6.27 -4.39
CA LEU A 59 5.63 6.45 -5.46
C LEU A 59 6.09 7.53 -6.44
N ASP A 60 6.04 7.24 -7.74
CA ASP A 60 6.12 8.28 -8.77
C ASP A 60 4.74 8.96 -8.93
N TRP A 61 4.68 10.21 -8.49
CA TRP A 61 3.45 11.00 -8.52
C TRP A 61 3.06 11.44 -9.94
N GLN A 62 4.00 11.49 -10.89
CA GLN A 62 3.71 11.95 -12.25
C GLN A 62 2.89 10.91 -13.04
N THR A 63 3.02 9.64 -12.66
CA THR A 63 2.40 8.50 -13.35
C THR A 63 1.27 7.85 -12.56
N LEU A 64 0.91 8.37 -11.38
CA LEU A 64 -0.13 7.79 -10.53
C LEU A 64 -1.47 7.58 -11.26
N TYR A 65 -1.80 8.49 -12.18
CA TYR A 65 -3.02 8.43 -12.98
C TYR A 65 -2.78 8.04 -14.44
N GLY A 66 -1.64 7.41 -14.72
CA GLY A 66 -1.23 7.00 -16.06
C GLY A 66 -0.36 8.03 -16.78
N ALA A 67 -0.05 7.73 -18.04
CA ALA A 67 0.83 8.55 -18.85
C ALA A 67 0.15 9.88 -19.27
N GLN A 68 0.95 10.94 -19.37
CA GLN A 68 0.46 12.31 -19.66
C GLN A 68 0.23 12.53 -21.16
N GLY A 69 -0.51 13.59 -21.53
CA GLY A 69 -0.99 13.84 -22.89
C GLY A 69 0.04 13.65 -24.01
N GLY A 70 -0.36 12.89 -25.05
CA GLY A 70 0.51 12.53 -26.18
C GLY A 70 1.34 11.25 -25.97
N ALA A 71 1.18 10.60 -24.82
CA ALA A 71 1.83 9.33 -24.50
C ALA A 71 1.52 8.24 -25.54
N LYS A 72 2.57 7.49 -25.90
CA LYS A 72 2.45 6.28 -26.71
C LYS A 72 1.99 5.12 -25.85
N PHE A 73 1.57 4.03 -26.48
CA PHE A 73 1.14 2.83 -25.77
C PHE A 73 2.23 2.29 -24.81
N GLU A 74 3.51 2.36 -25.20
CA GLU A 74 4.62 1.94 -24.34
C GLU A 74 4.77 2.74 -23.04
N ASP A 75 4.33 4.01 -23.00
CA ASP A 75 4.47 4.88 -21.83
C ASP A 75 3.50 4.49 -20.70
N TRP A 76 2.44 3.74 -20.99
CA TRP A 76 1.41 3.35 -20.01
C TRP A 76 1.89 2.31 -19.00
N ALA A 77 2.96 1.58 -19.31
CA ALA A 77 3.57 0.65 -18.35
C ALA A 77 4.29 1.38 -17.21
N LYS A 78 4.76 2.61 -17.47
CA LYS A 78 5.60 3.37 -16.55
C LYS A 78 4.83 3.80 -15.30
N GLY A 79 5.36 3.45 -14.14
CA GLY A 79 4.74 3.70 -12.84
C GLY A 79 3.42 2.94 -12.64
N TYR A 80 3.22 1.85 -13.39
CA TYR A 80 2.06 0.96 -13.25
C TYR A 80 2.50 -0.49 -13.07
N THR A 81 3.22 -1.07 -14.03
CA THR A 81 3.65 -2.48 -14.03
C THR A 81 5.16 -2.65 -13.93
N ASP A 82 5.93 -1.57 -13.94
CA ASP A 82 7.40 -1.56 -13.98
C ASP A 82 8.07 -1.27 -12.62
N TYR A 83 7.30 -1.11 -11.54
CA TYR A 83 7.87 -1.03 -10.19
C TYR A 83 8.62 -2.31 -9.84
N PRO A 84 9.89 -2.24 -9.39
CA PRO A 84 10.69 -3.42 -9.13
C PRO A 84 10.28 -4.09 -7.81
N VAL A 85 10.33 -5.42 -7.80
CA VAL A 85 10.40 -6.20 -6.54
C VAL A 85 11.73 -5.91 -5.83
N TYR A 86 11.75 -6.02 -4.50
CA TYR A 86 12.98 -5.87 -3.75
C TYR A 86 13.98 -6.98 -4.13
N LYS A 87 15.24 -6.60 -4.32
CA LYS A 87 16.37 -7.51 -4.55
C LYS A 87 17.42 -7.21 -3.50
N ALA A 88 17.85 -8.25 -2.79
CA ALA A 88 18.91 -8.19 -1.78
C ALA A 88 20.29 -7.94 -2.41
#